data_AF-A0A6G8CMM9-F1
#
_entry.id   AF-A0A6G8CMM9-F1
#
_cell.length_a   1.000
_cell.length_b   1.000
_cell.length_c   1.000
_cell.angle_alpha   90.00
_cell.angle_beta   90.00
_cell.angle_gamma   90.00
#
_symmetry.space_group_name_H-M   'P 1'
#
loop_
_entity.id
_entity.type
_entity.pdbx_description
1 polymer ?
#
loop_
_entity_poly.entity_id
_entity_poly.type
_entity_poly.pdbx_seq_one_letter_code
_entity_poly.pdbx_strand_id
1 'polypeptide(L)'
;MNAFAKLSVATLLAAGLVQFASAQFSQPAGTSGSLGGNTTDFGCMTVDIGGTYEMGGGTIQNAGALVIQSGGDLDAAGSLELGSDVDIQGSIDASQSNVTLNGLCAAPGVPIKVAGTAVFSNLTITSTTGQSFEFQPGVSITVTGTLTVTGTAGNPLTLISANGQPINIILAPGAQVVQSNVNLVNVNLGVPKPPTSVAAVPGIGTFLAWILSLLLFAVSFRGLRTQRDPINPRTQP
;
A
#
# COMPACT_ATOMS: atom_id res chain seq x y z
N MET A 1 11.62 69.27 -27.90
CA MET A 1 10.84 68.23 -27.17
C MET A 1 10.66 67.05 -28.14
N ASN A 2 10.79 65.79 -27.67
CA ASN A 2 10.46 64.53 -28.40
C ASN A 2 11.63 63.63 -28.85
N ALA A 3 12.58 63.29 -27.97
CA ALA A 3 13.53 62.20 -28.26
C ALA A 3 13.93 61.31 -27.06
N PHE A 4 13.21 61.35 -25.93
CA PHE A 4 13.62 60.63 -24.71
C PHE A 4 12.60 59.63 -24.15
N ALA A 5 11.45 59.41 -24.82
CA ALA A 5 10.35 58.63 -24.25
C ALA A 5 10.16 57.21 -24.84
N LYS A 6 11.07 56.72 -25.69
CA LYS A 6 10.89 55.43 -26.39
C LYS A 6 11.89 54.33 -26.04
N LEU A 7 12.76 54.53 -25.05
CA LEU A 7 13.86 53.60 -24.74
C LEU A 7 13.82 53.02 -23.32
N SER A 8 12.63 52.85 -22.72
CA SER A 8 12.51 52.38 -21.33
C SER A 8 11.48 51.28 -21.09
N VAL A 9 10.81 50.77 -22.14
CA VAL A 9 9.77 49.73 -21.99
C VAL A 9 10.20 48.34 -22.50
N ALA A 10 11.33 48.24 -23.20
CA ALA A 10 11.78 46.96 -23.77
C ALA A 10 12.58 46.07 -22.80
N THR A 11 13.08 46.61 -21.68
CA THR A 11 13.97 45.87 -20.76
C THR A 11 13.28 45.18 -19.58
N LEU A 12 11.98 45.43 -19.34
CA LEU A 12 11.23 44.73 -18.28
C LEU A 12 10.51 43.45 -18.76
N LEU A 13 10.44 43.20 -20.06
CA LEU A 13 9.74 42.02 -20.60
C LEU A 13 10.62 40.76 -20.72
N ALA A 14 11.91 40.84 -20.36
CA ALA A 14 12.86 39.72 -20.43
C ALA A 14 13.14 39.04 -19.08
N ALA A 15 12.59 39.55 -17.97
CA ALA A 15 12.82 39.01 -16.62
C ALA A 15 11.72 38.05 -16.12
N GLY A 16 10.71 37.75 -16.95
CA GLY A 16 9.49 37.04 -16.52
C GLY A 16 9.44 35.53 -16.73
N LEU A 17 10.48 34.90 -17.29
CA LEU A 17 10.47 33.46 -17.61
C LEU A 17 11.74 32.75 -17.10
N VAL A 18 12.11 32.98 -15.84
CA VAL A 18 12.96 32.00 -15.14
C VAL A 18 12.03 30.86 -14.72
N GLN A 19 11.80 29.92 -15.64
CA GLN A 19 11.16 28.66 -15.29
C GLN A 19 12.07 27.98 -14.26
N PHE A 20 11.52 27.67 -13.08
CA PHE A 20 12.18 26.79 -12.13
C PHE A 20 12.38 25.45 -12.83
N ALA A 21 13.59 25.20 -13.33
CA ALA A 21 13.95 23.88 -13.82
C ALA A 21 14.08 22.99 -12.58
N SER A 22 13.05 22.21 -12.29
CA SER A 22 13.17 21.10 -11.35
C SER A 22 14.13 20.09 -11.98
N ALA A 23 15.29 19.89 -11.37
CA ALA A 23 16.19 18.82 -11.78
C ALA A 23 15.48 17.47 -11.49
N GLN A 24 15.34 16.66 -12.52
CA GLN A 24 14.78 15.31 -12.44
C GLN A 24 15.69 14.34 -13.16
N PHE A 25 15.83 13.14 -12.61
CA PHE A 25 16.33 11.99 -13.34
C PHE A 25 15.16 11.37 -14.09
N SER A 26 15.30 11.18 -15.39
CA SER A 26 14.27 10.56 -16.22
C SER A 26 14.87 9.47 -17.09
N GLN A 27 14.30 8.28 -16.99
CA GLN A 27 14.55 7.14 -17.86
C GLN A 27 13.35 7.00 -18.82
N PRO A 28 13.44 7.47 -20.07
CA PRO A 28 12.31 7.49 -20.99
C PRO A 28 11.78 6.09 -21.35
N ALA A 29 10.53 6.04 -21.82
CA ALA A 29 9.97 4.81 -22.35
C ALA A 29 10.75 4.28 -23.55
N GLY A 30 10.91 2.95 -23.61
CA GLY A 30 11.66 2.27 -24.67
C GLY A 30 13.18 2.32 -24.52
N THR A 31 13.72 2.94 -23.46
CA THR A 31 15.15 2.93 -23.16
C THR A 31 15.46 2.03 -21.96
N SER A 32 16.64 1.43 -21.96
CA SER A 32 17.19 0.69 -20.82
C SER A 32 18.34 1.47 -20.18
N GLY A 33 18.37 1.52 -18.85
CA GLY A 33 19.43 2.15 -18.08
C GLY A 33 19.88 1.23 -16.95
N SER A 34 21.08 1.43 -16.44
CA SER A 34 21.57 0.69 -15.29
C SER A 34 22.46 1.57 -14.42
N LEU A 35 22.34 1.40 -13.11
CA LEU A 35 23.26 1.95 -12.12
C LEU A 35 24.59 1.16 -12.08
N GLY A 36 24.60 -0.06 -12.63
CA GLY A 36 25.77 -0.92 -12.68
C GLY A 36 26.30 -1.34 -11.30
N GLY A 37 25.43 -1.41 -10.29
CA GLY A 37 25.83 -1.74 -8.92
C GLY A 37 26.48 -0.59 -8.14
N ASN A 38 26.55 0.62 -8.72
CA ASN A 38 27.18 1.77 -8.06
C ASN A 38 26.26 2.41 -7.01
N THR A 39 26.80 3.39 -6.30
CA THR A 39 26.03 4.27 -5.43
C THR A 39 25.77 5.59 -6.13
N THR A 40 24.53 6.09 -6.11
CA THR A 40 24.15 7.41 -6.61
C THR A 40 23.28 8.12 -5.61
N ASP A 41 23.57 9.40 -5.38
CA ASP A 41 22.77 10.30 -4.57
C ASP A 41 22.02 11.26 -5.50
N PHE A 42 20.69 11.29 -5.41
CA PHE A 42 19.86 12.17 -6.22
C PHE A 42 19.55 13.50 -5.54
N GLY A 43 20.01 13.76 -4.30
CA GLY A 43 19.89 15.07 -3.67
C GLY A 43 18.46 15.62 -3.64
N CYS A 44 17.48 14.75 -3.38
CA CYS A 44 16.05 15.01 -3.41
C CYS A 44 15.44 15.35 -4.78
N MET A 45 16.13 15.04 -5.88
CA MET A 45 15.57 15.13 -7.23
C MET A 45 14.53 14.04 -7.49
N THR A 46 13.53 14.37 -8.30
CA THR A 46 12.53 13.40 -8.76
C THR A 46 13.18 12.36 -9.66
N VAL A 47 12.80 11.10 -9.47
CA VAL A 47 13.21 9.93 -10.27
C VAL A 47 11.98 9.45 -11.03
N ASP A 48 12.01 9.57 -12.36
CA ASP A 48 10.92 9.19 -13.25
C ASP A 48 11.37 8.05 -14.19
N ILE A 49 10.74 6.89 -14.07
CA ILE A 49 11.08 5.66 -14.80
C ILE A 49 9.93 5.31 -15.74
N GLY A 50 10.07 5.65 -17.02
CA GLY A 50 9.17 5.21 -18.10
C GLY A 50 9.68 4.02 -18.91
N GLY A 51 10.99 3.74 -18.87
CA GLY A 51 11.63 2.58 -19.49
C GLY A 51 12.05 1.52 -18.48
N THR A 52 13.08 0.75 -18.81
CA THR A 52 13.67 -0.23 -17.88
C THR A 52 14.88 0.39 -17.19
N TYR A 53 14.96 0.24 -15.87
CA TYR A 53 16.12 0.67 -15.09
C TYR A 53 16.56 -0.41 -14.10
N GLU A 54 17.84 -0.77 -14.14
CA GLU A 54 18.41 -1.82 -13.28
C GLU A 54 19.38 -1.23 -12.26
N MET A 55 19.15 -1.47 -10.98
CA MET A 55 20.09 -1.05 -9.93
C MET A 55 21.35 -1.95 -9.89
N GLY A 56 21.23 -3.21 -10.31
CA GLY A 56 22.36 -4.16 -10.36
C GLY A 56 22.99 -4.43 -8.99
N GLY A 57 22.22 -4.37 -7.90
CA GLY A 57 22.71 -4.49 -6.53
C GLY A 57 23.22 -3.17 -5.92
N GLY A 58 23.10 -2.06 -6.65
CA GLY A 58 23.60 -0.75 -6.26
C GLY A 58 22.79 -0.06 -5.16
N THR A 59 23.17 1.19 -4.86
CA THR A 59 22.51 2.00 -3.83
C THR A 59 22.04 3.33 -4.41
N ILE A 60 20.75 3.62 -4.28
CA ILE A 60 20.18 4.94 -4.56
C ILE A 60 19.91 5.64 -3.23
N GLN A 61 20.46 6.84 -3.05
CA GLN A 61 20.32 7.66 -1.85
C GLN A 61 19.57 8.95 -2.14
N ASN A 62 18.84 9.44 -1.13
CA ASN A 62 18.11 10.69 -1.15
C ASN A 62 17.33 10.94 -2.45
N ALA A 63 16.68 9.93 -3.02
CA ALA A 63 15.77 10.18 -4.13
C ALA A 63 14.59 11.00 -3.63
N GLY A 64 14.13 11.97 -4.41
CA GLY A 64 12.96 12.78 -4.09
C GLY A 64 11.68 11.97 -4.28
N ALA A 65 10.81 12.44 -5.18
CA ALA A 65 9.65 11.66 -5.58
C ALA A 65 10.09 10.55 -6.55
N LEU A 66 9.60 9.32 -6.35
CA LEU A 66 9.77 8.21 -7.30
C LEU A 66 8.47 8.01 -8.07
N VAL A 67 8.55 8.04 -9.39
CA VAL A 67 7.45 7.70 -10.29
C VAL A 67 7.91 6.60 -11.22
N ILE A 68 7.22 5.47 -11.21
CA ILE A 68 7.35 4.43 -12.23
C ILE A 68 6.12 4.53 -13.11
N GLN A 69 6.29 5.02 -14.34
CA GLN A 69 5.19 5.22 -15.27
C GLN A 69 4.60 3.88 -15.72
N SER A 70 3.39 3.92 -16.27
CA SER A 70 2.80 2.75 -16.93
C SER A 70 3.72 2.23 -18.04
N GLY A 71 4.21 1.00 -17.88
CA GLY A 71 5.16 0.36 -18.80
C GLY A 71 6.64 0.52 -18.40
N GLY A 72 6.93 1.32 -17.38
CA GLY A 72 8.24 1.36 -16.74
C GLY A 72 8.49 0.11 -15.89
N ASP A 73 9.75 -0.28 -15.79
CA ASP A 73 10.20 -1.44 -15.01
C ASP A 73 11.47 -1.08 -14.24
N LEU A 74 11.44 -1.27 -12.93
CA LEU A 74 12.58 -1.01 -12.05
C LEU A 74 13.00 -2.32 -11.37
N ASP A 75 14.19 -2.81 -11.70
CA ASP A 75 14.87 -3.81 -10.88
C ASP A 75 15.57 -3.07 -9.73
N ALA A 76 14.96 -3.16 -8.55
CA ALA A 76 15.40 -2.50 -7.34
C ALA A 76 16.33 -3.39 -6.48
N ALA A 77 16.97 -4.42 -7.05
CA ALA A 77 17.98 -5.20 -6.34
C ALA A 77 19.08 -4.29 -5.78
N GLY A 78 19.27 -4.30 -4.45
CA GLY A 78 20.18 -3.40 -3.74
C GLY A 78 19.48 -2.58 -2.65
N SER A 79 19.82 -1.29 -2.51
CA SER A 79 19.24 -0.41 -1.49
C SER A 79 18.69 0.88 -2.10
N LEU A 80 17.43 1.20 -1.82
CA LEU A 80 16.73 2.35 -2.37
C LEU A 80 16.19 3.24 -1.25
N GLU A 81 16.70 4.47 -1.14
CA GLU A 81 16.25 5.45 -0.17
C GLU A 81 15.45 6.57 -0.86
N LEU A 82 14.17 6.65 -0.50
CA LEU A 82 13.19 7.60 -1.02
C LEU A 82 12.80 8.58 0.09
N GLY A 83 12.87 9.87 -0.24
CA GLY A 83 12.62 10.96 0.68
C GLY A 83 11.29 11.67 0.47
N SER A 84 10.50 11.32 -0.55
CA SER A 84 9.20 11.95 -0.83
C SER A 84 8.22 10.92 -1.41
N ASP A 85 7.25 11.41 -2.18
CA ASP A 85 6.16 10.62 -2.79
C ASP A 85 6.68 9.42 -3.59
N VAL A 86 5.89 8.35 -3.58
CA VAL A 86 6.15 7.11 -4.33
C VAL A 86 4.91 6.75 -5.11
N ASP A 87 5.02 6.69 -6.44
CA ASP A 87 3.94 6.28 -7.33
C ASP A 87 4.40 5.20 -8.29
N ILE A 88 3.86 3.99 -8.13
CA ILE A 88 4.22 2.81 -8.92
C ILE A 88 3.04 2.44 -9.82
N GLN A 89 3.02 3.01 -11.03
CA GLN A 89 2.04 2.69 -12.08
C GLN A 89 2.54 1.58 -13.01
N GLY A 90 3.85 1.35 -13.07
CA GLY A 90 4.50 0.27 -13.78
C GLY A 90 4.83 -0.93 -12.89
N SER A 91 6.00 -1.53 -13.13
CA SER A 91 6.52 -2.69 -12.39
C SER A 91 7.75 -2.32 -11.56
N ILE A 92 7.87 -2.94 -10.40
CA ILE A 92 9.08 -2.90 -9.57
C ILE A 92 9.38 -4.32 -9.07
N ASP A 93 10.60 -4.80 -9.30
CA ASP A 93 11.14 -5.98 -8.64
C ASP A 93 12.01 -5.54 -7.47
N ALA A 94 11.44 -5.57 -6.27
CA ALA A 94 12.13 -5.22 -5.03
C ALA A 94 12.33 -6.46 -4.14
N SER A 95 12.28 -7.66 -4.72
CA SER A 95 12.34 -8.95 -4.03
C SER A 95 13.67 -9.24 -3.32
N GLN A 96 14.73 -8.52 -3.70
CA GLN A 96 16.07 -8.59 -3.06
C GLN A 96 16.54 -7.21 -2.57
N SER A 97 15.60 -6.30 -2.30
CA SER A 97 15.89 -4.91 -1.98
C SER A 97 15.79 -4.55 -0.49
N ASN A 98 16.51 -3.50 -0.09
CA ASN A 98 16.24 -2.75 1.14
C ASN A 98 15.71 -1.37 0.76
N VAL A 99 14.40 -1.17 0.89
CA VAL A 99 13.77 0.12 0.58
C VAL A 99 13.55 0.90 1.87
N THR A 100 14.00 2.16 1.88
CA THR A 100 13.81 3.10 2.97
C THR A 100 12.98 4.28 2.52
N LEU A 101 11.85 4.53 3.17
CA LEU A 101 11.03 5.73 3.03
C LEU A 101 11.28 6.60 4.26
N ASN A 102 12.08 7.65 4.15
CA ASN A 102 12.51 8.47 5.31
C ASN A 102 11.84 9.85 5.39
N GLY A 103 11.18 10.29 4.31
CA GLY A 103 10.51 11.58 4.21
C GLY A 103 11.42 12.81 4.30
N LEU A 104 12.74 12.67 4.11
CA LEU A 104 13.72 13.76 4.23
C LEU A 104 13.60 14.82 3.12
N CYS A 105 13.06 14.44 1.97
CA CYS A 105 12.89 15.33 0.82
C CYS A 105 11.49 15.96 0.74
N ALA A 106 10.55 15.53 1.60
CA ALA A 106 9.23 16.08 1.69
C ALA A 106 9.22 17.34 2.58
N ALA A 107 8.44 18.35 2.18
CA ALA A 107 8.24 19.53 3.02
C ALA A 107 7.62 19.14 4.37
N PRO A 108 8.01 19.76 5.49
CA PRO A 108 7.45 19.46 6.81
C PRO A 108 5.93 19.65 6.85
N GLY A 109 5.20 18.64 7.32
CA GLY A 109 3.75 18.69 7.47
C GLY A 109 2.95 18.43 6.19
N VAL A 110 3.62 18.16 5.08
CA VAL A 110 2.97 17.67 3.85
C VAL A 110 2.95 16.14 3.87
N PRO A 111 1.78 15.50 3.77
CA PRO A 111 1.71 14.04 3.69
C PRO A 111 2.43 13.52 2.45
N ILE A 112 3.26 12.49 2.65
CA ILE A 112 3.95 11.77 1.59
C ILE A 112 3.00 10.73 1.01
N LYS A 113 2.74 10.81 -0.29
CA LYS A 113 1.82 9.89 -0.95
C LYS A 113 2.54 8.62 -1.36
N VAL A 114 1.93 7.48 -1.04
CA VAL A 114 2.39 6.16 -1.48
C VAL A 114 1.30 5.52 -2.31
N ALA A 115 1.57 5.22 -3.58
CA ALA A 115 0.63 4.65 -4.54
C ALA A 115 1.25 3.46 -5.29
N GLY A 116 0.37 2.57 -5.77
CA GLY A 116 0.77 1.40 -6.56
C GLY A 116 0.96 0.11 -5.77
N THR A 117 1.49 -0.91 -6.45
CA THR A 117 1.65 -2.26 -5.91
C THR A 117 3.11 -2.68 -5.97
N ALA A 118 3.63 -3.25 -4.87
CA ALA A 118 5.03 -3.66 -4.79
C ALA A 118 5.25 -4.80 -3.80
N VAL A 119 6.29 -5.59 -4.06
CA VAL A 119 6.78 -6.64 -3.16
C VAL A 119 8.21 -6.30 -2.76
N PHE A 120 8.44 -6.07 -1.46
CA PHE A 120 9.74 -5.71 -0.91
C PHE A 120 10.34 -6.88 -0.13
N SER A 121 11.66 -7.06 -0.17
CA SER A 121 12.37 -7.87 0.82
C SER A 121 12.33 -7.19 2.18
N ASN A 122 12.98 -6.02 2.30
CA ASN A 122 12.92 -5.24 3.52
C ASN A 122 12.38 -3.84 3.22
N LEU A 123 11.38 -3.41 3.99
CA LEU A 123 10.80 -2.07 3.89
C LEU A 123 10.97 -1.37 5.23
N THR A 124 11.63 -0.22 5.19
CA THR A 124 11.82 0.65 6.35
C THR A 124 11.10 1.96 6.09
N ILE A 125 10.11 2.30 6.92
CA ILE A 125 9.43 3.59 6.90
C ILE A 125 9.84 4.31 8.18
N THR A 126 10.58 5.40 8.02
CA THR A 126 11.10 6.18 9.14
C THR A 126 10.74 7.64 9.00
N SER A 127 10.66 8.34 10.13
CA SER A 127 10.60 9.79 10.13
C SER A 127 11.24 10.36 11.38
N THR A 128 12.05 11.39 11.19
CA THR A 128 12.67 12.15 12.27
C THR A 128 11.85 13.39 12.67
N THR A 129 10.97 13.85 11.79
CA THR A 129 10.17 15.07 11.90
C THR A 129 8.68 14.82 12.14
N GLY A 130 8.25 13.56 12.23
CA GLY A 130 6.84 13.19 12.46
C GLY A 130 5.99 13.26 11.18
N GLN A 131 6.59 12.99 10.02
CA GLN A 131 5.89 12.99 8.74
C GLN A 131 4.72 12.01 8.72
N SER A 132 3.75 12.31 7.87
CA SER A 132 2.63 11.43 7.58
C SER A 132 2.85 10.74 6.23
N PHE A 133 2.70 9.41 6.18
CA PHE A 133 2.68 8.65 4.93
C PHE A 133 1.23 8.25 4.63
N GLU A 134 0.72 8.78 3.52
CA GLU A 134 -0.63 8.61 3.05
C GLU A 134 -0.70 7.57 1.92
N PHE A 135 -1.20 6.39 2.26
CA PHE A 135 -1.41 5.30 1.30
C PHE A 135 -2.66 5.58 0.46
N GLN A 136 -2.45 5.68 -0.85
CA GLN A 136 -3.50 5.95 -1.81
C GLN A 136 -4.40 4.72 -2.04
N PRO A 137 -5.61 4.89 -2.59
CA PRO A 137 -6.49 3.76 -2.90
C PRO A 137 -5.86 2.78 -3.89
N GLY A 138 -6.08 1.48 -3.69
CA GLY A 138 -5.55 0.43 -4.58
C GLY A 138 -4.11 0.02 -4.27
N VAL A 139 -3.47 0.61 -3.25
CA VAL A 139 -2.15 0.18 -2.79
C VAL A 139 -2.18 -1.25 -2.25
N SER A 140 -1.22 -2.05 -2.71
CA SER A 140 -0.95 -3.38 -2.17
C SER A 140 0.55 -3.56 -1.99
N ILE A 141 0.99 -3.53 -0.73
CA ILE A 141 2.40 -3.71 -0.37
C ILE A 141 2.54 -5.06 0.32
N THR A 142 3.46 -5.89 -0.18
CA THR A 142 3.85 -7.13 0.49
C THR A 142 5.30 -7.04 0.93
N VAL A 143 5.59 -7.39 2.19
CA VAL A 143 6.95 -7.44 2.73
C VAL A 143 7.30 -8.88 3.06
N THR A 144 8.41 -9.37 2.51
CA THR A 144 8.83 -10.77 2.63
C THR A 144 9.84 -11.02 3.74
N GLY A 145 10.65 -10.03 4.08
CA GLY A 145 11.64 -10.04 5.16
C GLY A 145 11.19 -9.20 6.35
N THR A 146 11.73 -7.99 6.51
CA THR A 146 11.42 -7.13 7.68
C THR A 146 10.69 -5.85 7.27
N LEU A 147 9.59 -5.56 7.95
CA LEU A 147 8.91 -4.27 7.93
C LEU A 147 9.31 -3.48 9.18
N THR A 148 10.06 -2.40 9.01
CA THR A 148 10.41 -1.48 10.10
C THR A 148 9.62 -0.19 9.94
N VAL A 149 8.86 0.20 10.95
CA VAL A 149 8.10 1.46 10.96
C VAL A 149 8.46 2.22 12.22
N THR A 150 9.25 3.30 12.10
CA THR A 150 9.82 3.97 13.27
C THR A 150 9.79 5.50 13.17
N GLY A 151 9.13 6.14 14.14
CA GLY A 151 9.24 7.57 14.39
C GLY A 151 10.25 7.91 15.49
N THR A 152 10.47 9.20 15.74
CA THR A 152 11.28 9.68 16.87
C THR A 152 10.40 10.00 18.08
N ALA A 153 10.96 9.88 19.28
CA ALA A 153 10.24 10.26 20.49
C ALA A 153 9.87 11.76 20.45
N GLY A 154 8.59 12.07 20.67
CA GLY A 154 8.06 13.44 20.54
C GLY A 154 7.56 13.82 19.15
N ASN A 155 8.00 13.11 18.09
CA ASN A 155 7.52 13.28 16.72
C ASN A 155 7.13 11.91 16.14
N PRO A 156 5.97 11.34 16.55
CA PRO A 156 5.56 10.03 16.07
C PRO A 156 5.31 10.04 14.56
N LEU A 157 5.72 8.97 13.90
CA LEU A 157 5.43 8.73 12.48
C LEU A 157 3.95 8.40 12.32
N THR A 158 3.25 9.00 11.36
CA THR A 158 1.84 8.67 11.11
C THR A 158 1.69 7.93 9.78
N LEU A 159 1.04 6.76 9.81
CA LEU A 159 0.60 6.04 8.62
C LEU A 159 -0.91 6.22 8.48
N ILE A 160 -1.38 6.69 7.33
CA ILE A 160 -2.80 6.99 7.09
C ILE A 160 -3.26 6.46 5.73
N SER A 161 -4.50 5.97 5.67
CA SER A 161 -5.18 5.68 4.40
C SER A 161 -5.92 6.91 3.86
N ALA A 162 -5.65 7.28 2.60
CA ALA A 162 -6.18 8.48 1.95
C ALA A 162 -7.72 8.55 1.91
N ASN A 163 -8.39 7.41 1.71
CA ASN A 163 -9.84 7.33 1.53
C ASN A 163 -10.60 6.91 2.80
N GLY A 164 -9.89 6.81 3.93
CA GLY A 164 -10.45 6.35 5.20
C GLY A 164 -10.82 4.86 5.24
N GLN A 165 -10.61 4.10 4.16
CA GLN A 165 -10.79 2.65 4.16
C GLN A 165 -9.53 1.96 4.71
N PRO A 166 -9.65 0.91 5.52
CA PRO A 166 -8.48 0.18 6.01
C PRO A 166 -7.62 -0.38 4.87
N ILE A 167 -6.33 -0.04 4.88
CA ILE A 167 -5.31 -0.64 3.99
C ILE A 167 -4.47 -1.63 4.80
N ASN A 168 -4.13 -2.77 4.20
CA ASN A 168 -3.31 -3.78 4.82
C ASN A 168 -1.94 -3.83 4.13
N ILE A 169 -0.86 -3.67 4.91
CA ILE A 169 0.49 -4.01 4.47
C ILE A 169 0.70 -5.48 4.80
N ILE A 170 0.76 -6.31 3.76
CA ILE A 170 0.80 -7.77 3.87
C ILE A 170 2.21 -8.21 4.23
N LEU A 171 2.32 -9.15 5.15
CA LEU A 171 3.58 -9.78 5.52
C LEU A 171 3.60 -11.22 5.02
N ALA A 172 4.70 -11.62 4.40
CA ALA A 172 4.89 -13.02 4.01
C ALA A 172 5.12 -13.90 5.25
N PRO A 173 4.96 -15.23 5.14
CA PRO A 173 5.27 -16.15 6.23
C PRO A 173 6.72 -15.99 6.70
N GLY A 174 6.91 -15.76 8.00
CA GLY A 174 8.23 -15.55 8.60
C GLY A 174 8.72 -14.10 8.61
N ALA A 175 8.01 -13.18 7.95
CA ALA A 175 8.35 -11.77 7.96
C ALA A 175 8.14 -11.14 9.35
N GLN A 176 8.99 -10.17 9.70
CA GLN A 176 9.00 -9.50 11.00
C GLN A 176 8.44 -8.07 10.90
N VAL A 177 7.81 -7.60 11.97
CA VAL A 177 7.44 -6.18 12.13
C VAL A 177 8.16 -5.58 13.31
N VAL A 178 8.85 -4.48 13.07
CA VAL A 178 9.44 -3.63 14.11
C VAL A 178 8.71 -2.29 14.08
N GLN A 179 8.00 -1.94 15.15
CA GLN A 179 7.23 -0.71 15.24
C GLN A 179 7.61 0.09 16.49
N SER A 180 7.91 1.38 16.34
CA SER A 180 8.26 2.26 17.48
C SER A 180 7.89 3.72 17.20
N ASN A 181 7.20 4.38 18.15
CA ASN A 181 6.70 5.76 18.03
C ASN A 181 5.89 6.00 16.74
N VAL A 182 4.85 5.19 16.51
CA VAL A 182 4.03 5.24 15.28
C VAL A 182 2.56 5.38 15.63
N ASN A 183 1.85 6.21 14.87
CA ASN A 183 0.40 6.31 14.85
C ASN A 183 -0.15 5.66 13.57
N LEU A 184 -1.09 4.72 13.70
CA LEU A 184 -1.71 4.02 12.57
C LEU A 184 -3.18 4.46 12.46
N VAL A 185 -3.55 5.03 11.32
CA VAL A 185 -4.91 5.52 11.03
C VAL A 185 -5.46 4.79 9.82
N ASN A 186 -6.34 3.81 10.05
CA ASN A 186 -6.88 2.93 8.99
C ASN A 186 -5.78 2.19 8.20
N VAL A 187 -4.68 1.83 8.87
CA VAL A 187 -3.60 1.01 8.32
C VAL A 187 -3.37 -0.17 9.26
N ASN A 188 -3.43 -1.39 8.73
CA ASN A 188 -3.08 -2.60 9.46
C ASN A 188 -1.76 -3.15 8.92
N LEU A 189 -0.88 -3.57 9.83
CA LEU A 189 0.38 -4.23 9.51
C LEU A 189 0.21 -5.73 9.78
N GLY A 190 0.49 -6.59 8.80
CA GLY A 190 0.42 -8.03 8.98
C GLY A 190 -0.57 -8.74 8.07
N VAL A 191 -0.81 -10.02 8.41
CA VAL A 191 -1.89 -10.78 7.78
C VAL A 191 -3.21 -10.00 7.91
N PRO A 192 -4.05 -9.95 6.86
CA PRO A 192 -5.30 -9.23 6.90
C PRO A 192 -6.07 -9.64 8.16
N LYS A 193 -6.20 -8.71 9.12
CA LYS A 193 -7.08 -8.95 10.26
C LYS A 193 -8.48 -9.02 9.66
N PRO A 194 -9.23 -10.12 9.84
CA PRO A 194 -10.62 -10.17 9.41
C PRO A 194 -11.34 -8.92 9.97
N PRO A 195 -12.25 -8.29 9.21
CA PRO A 195 -12.94 -7.10 9.67
C PRO A 195 -13.51 -7.36 11.07
N THR A 196 -13.23 -6.46 12.02
CA THR A 196 -13.68 -6.55 13.42
C THR A 196 -15.19 -6.40 13.60
N SER A 197 -15.97 -6.49 12.53
CA SER A 197 -17.42 -6.68 12.57
C SER A 197 -17.83 -7.88 11.73
N VAL A 198 -17.53 -9.08 12.22
CA VAL A 198 -18.50 -10.15 11.98
C VAL A 198 -19.68 -9.76 12.85
N ALA A 199 -20.68 -9.07 12.28
CA ALA A 199 -21.98 -8.98 12.90
C ALA A 199 -22.33 -10.41 13.28
N ALA A 200 -22.43 -10.70 14.57
CA ALA A 200 -22.85 -12.00 15.02
C ALA A 200 -24.17 -12.27 14.31
N VAL A 201 -24.16 -13.18 13.32
CA VAL A 201 -25.40 -13.74 12.80
C VAL A 201 -26.11 -14.18 14.07
N PRO A 202 -27.33 -13.67 14.37
CA PRO A 202 -28.08 -14.16 15.50
C PRO A 202 -28.24 -15.66 15.25
N GLY A 203 -27.38 -16.45 15.89
CA GLY A 203 -27.50 -17.88 15.88
C GLY A 203 -28.88 -18.12 16.45
N ILE A 204 -29.79 -18.58 15.62
CA ILE A 204 -31.09 -19.07 16.04
C ILE A 204 -30.74 -20.08 17.12
N GLY A 205 -30.92 -19.69 18.38
CA GLY A 205 -30.32 -20.40 19.51
C GLY A 205 -30.68 -21.87 19.39
N THR A 206 -29.76 -22.76 19.76
CA THR A 206 -29.93 -24.22 19.71
C THR A 206 -31.34 -24.67 20.12
N PHE A 207 -31.99 -23.96 21.04
CA PHE A 207 -33.39 -24.09 21.42
C PHE A 207 -34.41 -24.17 20.25
N LEU A 208 -34.33 -23.32 19.22
CA LEU A 208 -35.24 -23.37 18.07
C LEU A 208 -34.96 -24.57 17.16
N ALA A 209 -33.69 -25.01 17.06
CA ALA A 209 -33.34 -26.25 16.38
C ALA A 209 -33.86 -27.48 17.14
N TRP A 210 -33.81 -27.48 18.48
CA TRP A 210 -34.43 -28.52 19.31
C TRP A 210 -35.95 -28.57 19.10
N ILE A 211 -36.64 -27.42 19.09
CA ILE A 211 -38.09 -27.36 18.87
C ILE A 211 -38.46 -27.89 17.48
N LEU A 212 -37.72 -27.51 16.43
CA LEU A 212 -37.98 -28.00 15.08
C LEU A 212 -37.75 -29.52 14.97
N SER A 213 -36.68 -30.03 15.60
CA SER A 213 -36.40 -31.48 15.65
C SER A 213 -37.51 -32.24 16.41
N LEU A 214 -38.02 -31.69 17.50
CA LEU A 214 -39.09 -32.29 18.30
C LEU A 214 -40.43 -32.29 17.55
N LEU A 215 -40.73 -31.23 16.80
CA LEU A 215 -41.93 -31.15 15.94
C LEU A 215 -41.87 -32.18 14.81
N LEU A 216 -40.71 -32.33 14.15
CA LEU A 216 -40.53 -33.33 13.09
C LEU A 216 -40.65 -34.75 13.65
N PHE A 217 -40.15 -35.00 14.86
CA PHE A 217 -40.30 -36.30 15.53
C PHE A 217 -41.75 -36.59 15.94
N ALA A 218 -42.51 -35.59 16.42
CA ALA A 218 -43.91 -35.78 16.78
C ALA A 218 -44.80 -36.08 15.56
N VAL A 219 -44.51 -35.48 14.40
CA VAL A 219 -45.25 -35.72 13.15
C VAL A 219 -44.99 -37.14 12.62
N SER A 220 -43.74 -37.62 12.67
CA SER A 220 -43.42 -39.00 12.25
C SER A 220 -44.04 -40.06 13.18
N PHE A 221 -44.11 -39.78 14.49
CA PHE A 221 -44.76 -40.69 15.44
C PHE A 221 -46.28 -40.80 15.26
N ARG A 222 -46.94 -39.72 14.83
CA ARG A 222 -48.36 -39.76 14.47
C ARG A 222 -48.61 -40.53 13.17
N GLY A 223 -47.74 -40.40 12.18
CA GLY A 223 -47.83 -41.15 10.92
C GLY A 223 -47.71 -42.67 11.10
N LEU A 224 -46.92 -43.13 12.06
CA LEU A 224 -46.72 -44.56 12.33
C LEU A 224 -47.85 -45.22 13.12
N ARG A 225 -48.64 -44.45 13.89
CA ARG A 225 -49.78 -45.02 14.64
C ARG A 225 -51.01 -45.27 13.76
N THR A 226 -51.14 -44.59 12.63
CA THR A 226 -52.26 -44.75 11.70
C THR A 226 -52.14 -45.99 10.79
N GLN A 227 -51.04 -46.75 10.83
CA GLN A 227 -50.85 -47.95 10.00
C GLN A 227 -51.03 -49.28 10.75
N ARG A 228 -51.46 -49.28 12.01
CA ARG A 228 -51.82 -50.53 12.71
C ARG A 228 -53.32 -50.76 12.68
N ASP A 229 -53.81 -51.20 11.52
CA ASP A 229 -55.04 -52.00 11.47
C ASP A 229 -54.67 -53.48 11.24
N PRO A 230 -55.27 -54.42 12.00
CA PRO A 230 -54.86 -55.82 12.03
C PRO A 230 -55.37 -56.61 10.82
N ILE A 231 -54.48 -57.38 10.21
CA ILE A 231 -54.80 -58.37 9.17
C ILE A 231 -55.69 -59.46 9.80
N ASN A 232 -56.95 -59.50 9.38
CA ASN A 232 -57.96 -60.48 9.75
C ASN A 232 -57.66 -61.85 9.10
N PRO A 233 -57.52 -62.96 9.87
CA PRO A 233 -57.43 -64.30 9.32
C PRO A 233 -58.81 -64.98 9.32
N ARG A 234 -59.41 -65.15 8.14
CA ARG A 234 -60.50 -66.11 7.89
C ARG A 234 -60.35 -66.68 6.48
N THR A 235 -59.79 -67.89 6.36
CA THR A 235 -60.49 -69.19 6.21
C THR A 235 -61.32 -69.32 4.93
N GLN A 236 -60.74 -70.09 3.98
CA GLN A 236 -61.27 -71.13 3.06
C GLN A 236 -62.79 -71.42 3.02
N PRO A 237 -63.32 -72.13 1.99
CA PRO A 237 -62.65 -72.87 0.90
C PRO A 237 -63.01 -72.43 -0.53
#